data_AF-A0A958IZ88-F1
#
_entry.id   AF-A0A958IZ88-F1
#
_cell.length_a   1.000
_cell.length_b   1.000
_cell.length_c   1.000
_cell.angle_alpha   90.00
_cell.angle_beta   90.00
_cell.angle_gamma   90.00
#
_symmetry.space_group_name_H-M   'P 1'
#
loop_
_entity.id
_entity.type
_entity.pdbx_description
1 polymer ?
#
loop_
_entity_poly.entity_id
_entity_poly.type
_entity_poly.pdbx_seq_one_letter_code
_entity_poly.pdbx_strand_id
1 'polypeptide(L)'
;MLKLKPSFYELPEFRQLLTLINTGKPVRLRGIYGSFLAFVINFIREHHEKPQLIVLPEADEAEKLVDDLRAFMPESHAVYFPSAEVVPFDKGMFTPALYSMRMNALAAAVEQPAPVLVTTPPGLLRRVPTPQSFQRNIVRLKVGEDFERELLIEWLAESGYIRMPIIEEIGQFSVRGGILDVFSFESEVPCRIEFFGDTIESLREFDVLSQLSIDQVPQVRLLGKSPEDTDTATIFDYFSKNNILFWEDPVRCKIALQNWWEDAAARFDTHGKDLGFTEPDQAYLNANEFETAVTKLQPLTHEHLGNRGQSDLDFQSTPPAAFHGNMKLLVDHLQRTLIKPPQNERREIWLLHDGKASRN
;
A
#
# COMPACT_ATOMS: atom_id res chain seq x y z
N MET A 1 12.72 -4.01 16.97
CA MET A 1 11.53 -4.88 16.94
C MET A 1 11.84 -6.36 16.71
N LEU A 2 12.79 -6.68 15.81
CA LEU A 2 13.08 -8.05 15.35
C LEU A 2 13.48 -9.08 16.42
N LYS A 3 14.10 -8.68 17.54
CA LYS A 3 14.60 -9.63 18.57
C LYS A 3 13.53 -10.26 19.45
N LEU A 4 12.38 -9.59 19.61
CA LEU A 4 11.30 -10.02 20.54
C LEU A 4 10.17 -10.75 19.84
N LYS A 5 10.08 -10.49 18.55
CA LYS A 5 9.10 -11.05 17.65
C LYS A 5 8.95 -12.59 17.77
N PRO A 6 10.01 -13.41 17.87
CA PRO A 6 9.86 -14.85 18.06
C PRO A 6 9.09 -15.21 19.34
N SER A 7 9.37 -14.54 20.45
CA SER A 7 8.71 -14.79 21.73
C SER A 7 7.22 -14.42 21.70
N PHE A 8 6.85 -13.35 21.00
CA PHE A 8 5.44 -12.98 20.81
C PHE A 8 4.70 -13.97 19.90
N TYR A 9 5.35 -14.46 18.84
CA TYR A 9 4.76 -15.43 17.92
C TYR A 9 4.45 -16.79 18.57
N GLU A 10 5.12 -17.09 19.70
CA GLU A 10 4.85 -18.32 20.46
C GLU A 10 3.59 -18.26 21.32
N LEU A 11 3.00 -17.08 21.53
CA LEU A 11 1.80 -16.91 22.35
C LEU A 11 0.61 -17.70 21.75
N PRO A 12 -0.31 -18.23 22.60
CA PRO A 12 -1.44 -19.03 22.14
C PRO A 12 -2.30 -18.37 21.06
N GLU A 13 -2.49 -17.05 21.15
CA GLU A 13 -3.31 -16.26 20.25
C GLU A 13 -2.76 -16.27 18.82
N PHE A 14 -1.44 -16.19 18.65
CA PHE A 14 -0.79 -16.26 17.34
C PHE A 14 -0.90 -17.66 16.71
N ARG A 15 -0.76 -18.72 17.51
CA ARG A 15 -0.96 -20.10 17.03
C ARG A 15 -2.41 -20.35 16.62
N GLN A 16 -3.36 -19.83 17.40
CA GLN A 16 -4.78 -19.89 17.08
C GLN A 16 -5.09 -19.11 15.81
N LEU A 17 -4.51 -17.92 15.63
CA LEU A 17 -4.66 -17.11 14.42
C LEU A 17 -4.24 -17.89 13.17
N LEU A 18 -3.07 -18.54 13.18
CA LEU A 18 -2.63 -19.37 12.04
C LEU A 18 -3.61 -20.50 11.75
N THR A 19 -4.09 -21.17 12.81
CA THR A 19 -5.07 -22.25 12.67
C THR A 19 -6.34 -21.75 11.99
N LEU A 20 -6.85 -20.59 12.41
CA LEU A 20 -8.06 -19.97 11.87
C LEU A 20 -7.87 -19.53 10.41
N ILE A 21 -6.78 -18.85 10.09
CA ILE A 21 -6.47 -18.39 8.73
C ILE A 21 -6.36 -19.57 7.77
N ASN A 22 -5.68 -20.65 8.18
CA ASN A 22 -5.51 -21.84 7.33
C ASN A 22 -6.83 -22.55 7.00
N THR A 23 -7.93 -22.25 7.69
CA THR A 23 -9.26 -22.79 7.32
C THR A 23 -9.84 -22.17 6.04
N GLY A 24 -9.35 -21.00 5.61
CA GLY A 24 -9.91 -20.24 4.50
C GLY A 24 -11.28 -19.60 4.80
N LYS A 25 -11.80 -19.73 6.03
CA LYS A 25 -13.08 -19.16 6.45
C LYS A 25 -12.92 -17.71 6.92
N PRO A 26 -14.03 -16.95 7.01
CA PRO A 26 -14.02 -15.65 7.67
C PRO A 26 -13.49 -15.74 9.11
N VAL A 27 -12.64 -14.79 9.51
CA VAL A 27 -12.07 -14.74 10.86
C VAL A 27 -12.30 -13.35 11.46
N ARG A 28 -12.83 -13.31 12.69
CA ARG A 28 -13.10 -12.07 13.44
C ARG A 28 -12.17 -11.95 14.63
N LEU A 29 -11.39 -10.88 14.63
CA LEU A 29 -10.37 -10.56 15.62
C LEU A 29 -10.84 -9.43 16.53
N ARG A 30 -10.35 -9.43 17.76
CA ARG A 30 -10.48 -8.29 18.69
C ARG A 30 -9.26 -8.17 19.58
N GLY A 31 -9.20 -7.07 20.31
CA GLY A 31 -8.12 -6.82 21.26
C GLY A 31 -6.80 -6.50 20.57
N ILE A 32 -6.82 -5.87 19.40
CA ILE A 32 -5.64 -5.32 18.73
C ILE A 32 -5.70 -3.80 18.83
N TYR A 33 -4.62 -3.15 19.28
CA TYR A 33 -4.60 -1.70 19.48
C TYR A 33 -3.28 -1.07 19.03
N GLY A 34 -3.36 0.10 18.40
CA GLY A 34 -2.20 0.85 17.91
C GLY A 34 -1.33 0.03 16.95
N SER A 35 -0.01 0.19 17.04
CA SER A 35 0.97 -0.49 16.18
C SER A 35 1.02 -2.01 16.35
N PHE A 36 0.25 -2.58 17.29
CA PHE A 36 0.11 -4.03 17.38
C PHE A 36 -0.59 -4.60 16.13
N LEU A 37 -1.40 -3.81 15.42
CA LEU A 37 -1.99 -4.22 14.14
C LEU A 37 -0.90 -4.57 13.11
N ALA A 38 0.09 -3.68 12.92
CA ALA A 38 1.21 -3.94 12.01
C ALA A 38 1.99 -5.20 12.39
N PHE A 39 2.13 -5.47 13.71
CA PHE A 39 2.76 -6.70 14.20
C PHE A 39 1.96 -7.96 13.81
N VAL A 40 0.63 -7.92 13.96
CA VAL A 40 -0.27 -9.03 13.57
C VAL A 40 -0.26 -9.23 12.05
N ILE A 41 -0.36 -8.17 11.26
CA ILE A 41 -0.31 -8.24 9.79
C ILE A 41 1.04 -8.79 9.30
N ASN A 42 2.15 -8.37 9.91
CA ASN A 42 3.46 -8.92 9.60
C ASN A 42 3.58 -10.40 9.99
N PHE A 43 3.00 -10.82 11.12
CA PHE A 43 2.95 -12.24 11.50
C PHE A 43 2.24 -13.08 10.46
N ILE A 44 1.08 -12.62 10.02
CA ILE A 44 0.30 -13.27 8.96
C ILE A 44 1.14 -13.37 7.69
N ARG A 45 1.81 -12.29 7.29
CA ARG A 45 2.66 -12.26 6.09
C ARG A 45 3.73 -13.36 6.12
N GLU A 46 4.44 -13.48 7.24
CA GLU A 46 5.58 -14.39 7.36
C GLU A 46 5.21 -15.86 7.46
N HIS A 47 4.02 -16.19 7.96
CA HIS A 47 3.60 -17.58 8.14
C HIS A 47 2.61 -18.05 7.09
N HIS A 48 1.86 -17.14 6.48
CA HIS A 48 0.94 -17.45 5.40
C HIS A 48 1.58 -17.27 4.02
N GLU A 49 2.67 -16.48 3.93
CA GLU A 49 3.47 -16.21 2.73
C GLU A 49 2.63 -15.83 1.50
N LYS A 50 1.56 -15.07 1.74
CA LYS A 50 0.59 -14.68 0.73
C LYS A 50 0.30 -13.20 0.76
N PRO A 51 0.00 -12.59 -0.39
CA PRO A 51 -0.49 -11.22 -0.48
C PRO A 51 -1.65 -10.94 0.48
N GLN A 52 -1.67 -9.71 1.01
CA GLN A 52 -2.72 -9.18 1.87
C GLN A 52 -3.20 -7.83 1.35
N LEU A 53 -4.51 -7.61 1.38
CA LEU A 53 -5.15 -6.32 1.14
C LEU A 53 -5.80 -5.86 2.46
N ILE A 54 -5.30 -4.78 3.03
CA ILE A 54 -5.75 -4.22 4.30
C ILE A 54 -6.56 -2.96 4.01
N VAL A 55 -7.77 -2.88 4.53
CA VAL A 55 -8.66 -1.73 4.36
C VAL A 55 -8.84 -1.04 5.70
N LEU A 56 -8.41 0.21 5.78
CA LEU A 56 -8.62 1.09 6.92
C LEU A 56 -9.68 2.14 6.59
N PRO A 57 -10.42 2.66 7.59
CA PRO A 57 -11.51 3.59 7.33
C PRO A 57 -11.05 4.90 6.67
N GLU A 58 -9.90 5.42 7.10
CA GLU A 58 -9.39 6.74 6.71
C GLU A 58 -7.94 6.68 6.19
N ALA A 59 -7.57 7.67 5.38
CA ALA A 59 -6.28 7.69 4.66
C ALA A 59 -5.08 7.88 5.60
N ASP A 60 -5.22 8.72 6.63
CA ASP A 60 -4.19 8.95 7.63
C ASP A 60 -3.89 7.70 8.47
N GLU A 61 -4.93 6.93 8.82
CA GLU A 61 -4.79 5.63 9.46
C GLU A 61 -4.07 4.63 8.54
N ALA A 62 -4.44 4.60 7.26
CA ALA A 62 -3.82 3.72 6.26
C ALA A 62 -2.32 4.02 6.07
N GLU A 63 -1.96 5.30 5.91
CA GLU A 63 -0.57 5.76 5.79
C GLU A 63 0.23 5.42 7.05
N LYS A 64 -0.33 5.68 8.23
CA LYS A 64 0.30 5.33 9.50
C LYS A 64 0.53 3.83 9.65
N LEU A 65 -0.40 2.99 9.20
CA LEU A 65 -0.20 1.54 9.22
C LEU A 65 0.95 1.13 8.28
N VAL A 66 1.08 1.75 7.11
CA VAL A 66 2.19 1.49 6.19
C VAL A 66 3.53 1.84 6.84
N ASP A 67 3.62 2.99 7.52
CA ASP A 67 4.84 3.37 8.26
C ASP A 67 5.17 2.37 9.37
N ASP A 68 4.16 1.94 10.15
CA ASP A 68 4.35 0.91 11.17
C ASP A 68 4.78 -0.44 10.56
N LEU A 69 4.26 -0.82 9.39
CA LEU A 69 4.64 -2.05 8.68
C LEU A 69 6.08 -2.00 8.18
N ARG A 70 6.55 -0.84 7.70
CA ARG A 70 7.92 -0.62 7.21
C ARG A 70 8.98 -0.78 8.31
N ALA A 71 8.59 -0.71 9.58
CA ALA A 71 9.46 -1.09 10.70
C ALA A 71 9.78 -2.62 10.74
N PHE A 72 9.03 -3.45 10.01
CA PHE A 72 9.17 -4.91 9.99
C PHE A 72 9.59 -5.50 8.65
N MET A 73 9.32 -4.79 7.54
CA MET A 73 9.54 -5.30 6.19
C MET A 73 10.05 -4.18 5.27
N PRO A 74 10.71 -4.53 4.15
CA PRO A 74 11.17 -3.53 3.19
C PRO A 74 9.99 -2.70 2.65
N GLU A 75 10.26 -1.44 2.29
CA GLU A 75 9.25 -0.51 1.77
C GLU A 75 8.50 -1.05 0.55
N SER A 76 9.18 -1.83 -0.30
CA SER A 76 8.56 -2.47 -1.47
C SER A 76 7.46 -3.48 -1.11
N HIS A 77 7.42 -3.98 0.13
CA HIS A 77 6.47 -5.00 0.57
C HIS A 77 5.27 -4.41 1.33
N ALA A 78 5.34 -3.18 1.82
CA ALA A 78 4.26 -2.49 2.51
C ALA A 78 3.94 -1.18 1.77
N VAL A 79 2.88 -1.21 0.98
CA VAL A 79 2.59 -0.14 0.01
C VAL A 79 1.17 0.38 0.20
N TYR A 80 1.04 1.71 0.24
CA TYR A 80 -0.25 2.37 0.27
C TYR A 80 -0.84 2.44 -1.14
N PHE A 81 -2.09 2.00 -1.29
CA PHE A 81 -2.90 2.13 -2.49
C PHE A 81 -3.99 3.19 -2.23
N PRO A 82 -3.75 4.46 -2.57
CA PRO A 82 -4.68 5.53 -2.25
C PRO A 82 -5.93 5.49 -3.12
N SER A 83 -6.96 6.26 -2.73
CA SER A 83 -8.06 6.59 -3.63
C SER A 83 -7.56 7.25 -4.91
N ALA A 84 -8.22 6.98 -6.04
CA ALA A 84 -7.91 7.65 -7.30
C ALA A 84 -8.25 9.15 -7.26
N GLU A 85 -9.20 9.53 -6.40
CA GLU A 85 -9.64 10.90 -6.22
C GLU A 85 -10.08 11.10 -4.76
N VAL A 86 -9.80 12.29 -4.23
CA VAL A 86 -10.20 12.66 -2.86
C VAL A 86 -11.70 12.97 -2.81
N VAL A 87 -12.29 13.40 -3.93
CA VAL A 87 -13.71 13.69 -4.03
C VAL A 87 -14.25 13.18 -5.37
N PRO A 88 -15.45 12.56 -5.44
CA PRO A 88 -15.88 11.85 -6.63
C PRO A 88 -16.07 12.80 -7.81
N PHE A 89 -15.73 12.34 -9.01
CA PHE A 89 -15.69 13.08 -10.27
C PHE A 89 -14.74 14.28 -10.30
N ASP A 90 -13.84 14.41 -9.32
CA ASP A 90 -12.88 15.51 -9.30
C ASP A 90 -11.65 15.17 -10.15
N LYS A 91 -11.76 15.47 -11.45
CA LYS A 91 -10.66 15.28 -12.41
C LYS A 91 -9.41 16.11 -12.07
N GLY A 92 -9.55 17.21 -11.34
CA GLY A 92 -8.42 18.09 -10.96
C GLY A 92 -7.54 17.48 -9.86
N MET A 93 -8.07 16.52 -9.10
CA MET A 93 -7.38 15.86 -8.01
C MET A 93 -6.68 14.56 -8.42
N PHE A 94 -6.75 14.15 -9.69
CA PHE A 94 -5.92 13.06 -10.23
C PHE A 94 -4.52 13.58 -10.56
N THR A 95 -3.69 13.74 -9.53
CA THR A 95 -2.32 14.20 -9.71
C THR A 95 -1.44 13.06 -10.25
N PRO A 96 -0.39 13.37 -11.02
CA PRO A 96 0.61 12.36 -11.40
C PRO A 96 1.19 11.60 -10.20
N ALA A 97 1.28 12.25 -9.04
CA ALA A 97 1.71 11.62 -7.79
C ALA A 97 0.74 10.54 -7.30
N LEU A 98 -0.57 10.81 -7.24
CA LEU A 98 -1.57 9.81 -6.85
C LEU A 98 -1.62 8.65 -7.84
N TYR A 99 -1.51 8.95 -9.14
CA TYR A 99 -1.39 7.91 -10.15
C TYR A 99 -0.17 7.03 -9.90
N SER A 100 0.99 7.64 -9.64
CA SER A 100 2.23 6.93 -9.36
C SER A 100 2.15 6.03 -8.14
N MET A 101 1.60 6.53 -7.03
CA MET A 101 1.38 5.72 -5.83
C MET A 101 0.50 4.48 -6.12
N ARG A 102 -0.58 4.67 -6.89
CA ARG A 102 -1.46 3.56 -7.28
C ARG A 102 -0.75 2.56 -8.17
N MET A 103 0.00 3.02 -9.16
CA MET A 103 0.78 2.17 -10.05
C MET A 103 1.86 1.40 -9.30
N ASN A 104 2.54 2.04 -8.34
CA ASN A 104 3.55 1.40 -7.50
C ASN A 104 2.95 0.28 -6.64
N ALA A 105 1.75 0.50 -6.09
CA ALA A 105 1.02 -0.54 -5.35
C ALA A 105 0.63 -1.74 -6.25
N LEU A 106 0.19 -1.50 -7.49
CA LEU A 106 -0.11 -2.57 -8.45
C LEU A 106 1.16 -3.34 -8.86
N ALA A 107 2.29 -2.64 -9.03
CA ALA A 107 3.58 -3.27 -9.27
C ALA A 107 4.01 -4.15 -8.09
N ALA A 108 3.84 -3.66 -6.86
CA ALA A 108 4.10 -4.45 -5.66
C ALA A 108 3.23 -5.71 -5.60
N ALA A 109 1.94 -5.59 -5.94
CA ALA A 109 0.99 -6.70 -5.98
C ALA A 109 1.42 -7.84 -6.92
N VAL A 110 2.06 -7.47 -8.03
CA VAL A 110 2.48 -8.38 -9.10
C VAL A 110 3.87 -8.96 -8.90
N GLU A 111 4.81 -8.16 -8.39
CA GLU A 111 6.23 -8.50 -8.42
C GLU A 111 6.78 -8.98 -7.08
N GLN A 112 6.19 -8.53 -5.97
CA GLN A 112 6.75 -8.82 -4.65
C GLN A 112 6.16 -10.12 -4.11
N PRO A 113 6.96 -10.93 -3.39
CA PRO A 113 6.44 -12.09 -2.67
C PRO A 113 5.68 -11.61 -1.42
N ALA A 114 4.41 -12.00 -1.32
CA ALA A 114 3.55 -11.68 -0.18
C ALA A 114 3.53 -10.18 0.21
N PRO A 115 3.12 -9.28 -0.71
CA PRO A 115 2.98 -7.86 -0.43
C PRO A 115 1.79 -7.61 0.50
N VAL A 116 1.89 -6.53 1.28
CA VAL A 116 0.80 -5.97 2.08
C VAL A 116 0.43 -4.65 1.45
N LEU A 117 -0.71 -4.64 0.75
CA LEU A 117 -1.30 -3.41 0.24
C LEU A 117 -2.26 -2.86 1.28
N VAL A 118 -2.13 -1.59 1.61
CA VAL A 118 -3.03 -0.90 2.53
C VAL A 118 -3.84 0.12 1.74
N THR A 119 -5.14 0.21 1.97
CA THR A 119 -6.04 1.10 1.24
C THR A 119 -7.19 1.56 2.12
N THR A 120 -8.09 2.36 1.54
CA THR A 120 -9.34 2.81 2.13
C THR A 120 -10.54 2.37 1.27
N PRO A 121 -11.78 2.40 1.78
CA PRO A 121 -12.94 1.99 1.01
C PRO A 121 -13.07 2.69 -0.35
N PRO A 122 -12.88 4.03 -0.49
CA PRO A 122 -12.89 4.69 -1.81
C PRO A 122 -11.81 4.18 -2.77
N GLY A 123 -10.64 3.77 -2.26
CA GLY A 123 -9.55 3.22 -3.07
C GLY A 123 -9.89 1.94 -3.83
N LEU A 124 -10.89 1.19 -3.34
CA LEU A 124 -11.37 -0.06 -3.92
C LEU A 124 -12.32 0.14 -5.12
N LEU A 125 -12.87 1.35 -5.29
CA LEU A 125 -13.99 1.59 -6.20
C LEU A 125 -13.57 1.87 -7.64
N ARG A 126 -12.42 2.52 -7.83
CA ARG A 126 -11.95 2.82 -9.19
C ARG A 126 -11.34 1.58 -9.81
N ARG A 127 -11.74 1.29 -11.04
CA ARG A 127 -11.13 0.23 -11.85
C ARG A 127 -9.65 0.49 -12.07
N VAL A 128 -8.91 -0.60 -12.25
CA VAL A 128 -7.47 -0.64 -12.50
C VAL A 128 -7.20 -1.45 -13.76
N PRO A 129 -5.99 -1.40 -14.33
CA PRO A 129 -5.64 -2.26 -15.45
C PRO A 129 -5.69 -3.73 -15.04
N THR A 130 -5.95 -4.66 -15.96
CA THR A 130 -5.83 -6.09 -15.64
C THR A 130 -4.40 -6.45 -15.20
N PRO A 131 -4.19 -7.45 -14.31
CA PRO A 131 -2.84 -7.88 -13.94
C PRO A 131 -1.98 -8.27 -15.14
N GLN A 132 -2.58 -8.87 -16.17
CA GLN A 132 -1.90 -9.30 -17.39
C GLN A 132 -1.49 -8.10 -18.25
N SER A 133 -2.38 -7.13 -18.44
CA SER A 133 -2.07 -5.89 -19.17
C SER A 133 -1.00 -5.08 -18.42
N PHE A 134 -1.15 -4.95 -17.10
CA PHE A 134 -0.19 -4.27 -16.24
C PHE A 134 1.20 -4.88 -16.32
N GLN A 135 1.33 -6.21 -16.21
CA GLN A 135 2.61 -6.92 -16.32
C GLN A 135 3.31 -6.72 -17.66
N ARG A 136 2.55 -6.70 -18.76
CA ARG A 136 3.09 -6.48 -20.11
C ARG A 136 3.59 -5.06 -20.33
N ASN A 137 3.07 -4.12 -19.55
CA ASN A 137 3.44 -2.71 -19.63
C ASN A 137 4.64 -2.34 -18.76
N ILE A 138 5.39 -3.33 -18.28
CA ILE A 138 6.59 -3.15 -17.45
C ILE A 138 7.83 -3.51 -18.27
N VAL A 139 8.74 -2.56 -18.42
CA VAL A 139 10.10 -2.78 -18.92
C VAL A 139 11.06 -2.82 -17.72
N ARG A 140 11.97 -3.80 -17.70
CA ARG A 140 13.00 -3.93 -16.68
C ARG A 140 14.36 -3.76 -17.34
N LEU A 141 15.17 -2.91 -16.74
CA LEU A 141 16.50 -2.55 -17.23
C LEU A 141 17.50 -2.85 -16.12
N LYS A 142 18.62 -3.48 -16.48
CA LYS A 142 19.67 -3.83 -15.53
C LYS A 142 21.03 -3.46 -16.08
N VAL A 143 21.90 -2.99 -15.20
CA VAL A 143 23.28 -2.66 -15.57
C VAL A 143 23.99 -3.89 -16.14
N GLY A 144 24.65 -3.70 -17.29
CA GLY A 144 25.40 -4.73 -18.01
C GLY A 144 24.58 -5.58 -18.97
N GLU A 145 23.27 -5.35 -19.10
CA GLU A 145 22.44 -6.00 -20.12
C GLU A 145 22.42 -5.20 -21.43
N ASP A 146 22.31 -5.91 -22.55
CA ASP A 146 22.07 -5.30 -23.85
C ASP A 146 20.57 -5.03 -24.02
N PHE A 147 20.22 -3.79 -24.33
CA PHE A 147 18.88 -3.34 -24.64
C PHE A 147 18.95 -2.29 -25.75
N GLU A 148 18.29 -2.55 -26.88
CA GLU A 148 18.31 -1.64 -28.02
C GLU A 148 17.65 -0.30 -27.63
N ARG A 149 18.47 0.75 -27.59
CA ARG A 149 18.05 2.07 -27.09
C ARG A 149 16.91 2.66 -27.92
N GLU A 150 16.94 2.44 -29.23
CA GLU A 150 15.90 2.83 -30.17
C GLU A 150 14.55 2.20 -29.83
N LEU A 151 14.52 0.88 -29.56
CA LEU A 151 13.29 0.19 -29.14
C LEU A 151 12.75 0.71 -27.81
N LEU A 152 13.64 1.08 -26.87
CA LEU A 152 13.20 1.69 -25.61
C LEU A 152 12.54 3.05 -25.84
N ILE A 153 13.10 3.87 -26.74
CA ILE A 153 12.54 5.18 -27.09
C ILE A 153 11.18 5.03 -27.78
N GLU A 154 11.06 4.07 -28.69
CA GLU A 154 9.78 3.75 -29.35
C GLU A 154 8.74 3.29 -28.32
N TRP A 155 9.10 2.35 -27.44
CA TRP A 155 8.23 1.88 -26.38
C TRP A 155 7.78 3.02 -25.46
N LEU A 156 8.67 3.93 -25.05
CA LEU A 156 8.30 5.10 -24.23
C LEU A 156 7.25 5.97 -24.95
N ALA A 157 7.47 6.27 -26.22
CA ALA A 157 6.54 7.09 -27.01
C ALA A 157 5.17 6.41 -27.17
N GLU A 158 5.13 5.11 -27.42
CA GLU A 158 3.90 4.32 -27.53
C GLU A 158 3.19 4.15 -26.18
N SER A 159 3.96 4.10 -25.09
CA SER A 159 3.47 3.90 -23.72
C SER A 159 3.03 5.21 -23.05
N GLY A 160 2.78 6.28 -23.82
CA GLY A 160 2.21 7.52 -23.33
C GLY A 160 3.19 8.46 -22.64
N TYR A 161 4.50 8.26 -22.80
CA TYR A 161 5.49 9.23 -22.34
C TYR A 161 5.64 10.40 -23.30
N ILE A 162 5.94 11.58 -22.75
CA ILE A 162 6.17 12.80 -23.52
C ILE A 162 7.67 13.08 -23.60
N ARG A 163 8.19 13.22 -24.83
CA ARG A 163 9.59 13.57 -25.05
C ARG A 163 9.82 15.05 -24.78
N MET A 164 10.68 15.36 -23.82
CA MET A 164 11.04 16.72 -23.42
C MET A 164 12.55 16.96 -23.56
N PRO A 165 13.01 18.21 -23.71
CA PRO A 165 14.44 18.53 -23.67
C PRO A 165 15.07 18.27 -22.28
N ILE A 166 14.29 18.52 -21.22
CA ILE A 166 14.61 18.31 -19.81
C ILE A 166 13.35 17.72 -19.17
N ILE A 167 13.50 16.71 -18.31
CA ILE A 167 12.37 16.15 -17.58
C ILE A 167 12.12 16.90 -16.28
N GLU A 168 10.85 17.18 -16.01
CA GLU A 168 10.38 17.92 -14.84
C GLU A 168 9.25 17.16 -14.12
N GLU A 169 8.47 16.37 -14.86
CA GLU A 169 7.27 15.68 -14.35
C GLU A 169 7.26 14.19 -14.72
N ILE A 170 6.48 13.41 -13.96
CA ILE A 170 6.18 12.00 -14.22
C ILE A 170 5.61 11.84 -15.63
N GLY A 171 6.02 10.78 -16.33
CA GLY A 171 5.58 10.48 -17.69
C GLY A 171 6.38 11.25 -18.76
N GLN A 172 7.49 11.88 -18.40
CA GLN A 172 8.39 12.54 -19.35
C GLN A 172 9.67 11.73 -19.55
N PHE A 173 10.26 11.86 -20.74
CA PHE A 173 11.60 11.36 -21.02
C PHE A 173 12.42 12.32 -21.87
N SER A 174 13.75 12.27 -21.76
CA SER A 174 14.66 13.05 -22.60
C SER A 174 15.78 12.19 -23.16
N VAL A 175 16.28 12.52 -24.35
CA VAL A 175 17.35 11.78 -25.02
C VAL A 175 18.50 12.73 -25.33
N ARG A 176 19.71 12.39 -24.88
CA ARG A 176 20.93 13.18 -25.07
C ARG A 176 22.10 12.25 -25.42
N GLY A 177 22.28 11.98 -26.71
CA GLY A 177 23.30 11.04 -27.18
C GLY A 177 23.03 9.64 -26.61
N GLY A 178 24.00 9.09 -25.86
CA GLY A 178 23.86 7.80 -25.17
C GLY A 178 23.10 7.85 -23.84
N ILE A 179 22.56 9.01 -23.44
CA ILE A 179 21.84 9.16 -22.17
C ILE A 179 20.34 9.26 -22.42
N LEU A 180 19.58 8.50 -21.66
CA LEU A 180 18.11 8.54 -21.62
C LEU A 180 17.67 8.83 -20.19
N ASP A 181 17.05 9.99 -19.97
CA ASP A 181 16.43 10.33 -18.69
C ASP A 181 14.94 10.00 -18.77
N VAL A 182 14.40 9.29 -17.79
CA VAL A 182 12.99 8.87 -17.75
C VAL A 182 12.42 9.11 -16.35
N PHE A 183 11.27 9.79 -16.27
CA PHE A 183 10.47 9.87 -15.06
C PHE A 183 9.30 8.90 -15.17
N SER A 184 9.48 7.68 -14.65
CA SER A 184 8.52 6.59 -14.83
C SER A 184 7.19 6.82 -14.08
N PHE A 185 6.10 6.27 -14.60
CA PHE A 185 4.75 6.48 -14.08
C PHE A 185 4.50 5.96 -12.67
N GLU A 186 5.32 5.05 -12.14
CA GLU A 186 5.22 4.46 -10.80
C GLU A 186 6.38 4.86 -9.85
N SER A 187 7.31 5.67 -10.34
CA SER A 187 8.51 6.04 -9.58
C SER A 187 8.34 7.36 -8.84
N GLU A 188 8.99 7.48 -7.69
CA GLU A 188 9.07 8.74 -6.92
C GLU A 188 10.21 9.64 -7.42
N VAL A 189 11.25 9.06 -8.01
CA VAL A 189 12.46 9.74 -8.50
C VAL A 189 12.74 9.29 -9.94
N PRO A 190 13.15 10.18 -10.86
CA PRO A 190 13.51 9.77 -12.21
C PRO A 190 14.83 9.00 -12.26
N CYS A 191 15.00 8.23 -13.33
CA CYS A 191 16.23 7.50 -13.61
C CYS A 191 16.92 8.05 -14.87
N ARG A 192 18.24 8.17 -14.79
CA ARG A 192 19.17 8.37 -15.90
C ARG A 192 19.76 7.03 -16.30
N ILE A 193 19.59 6.67 -17.56
CA ILE A 193 20.09 5.44 -18.17
C ILE A 193 21.21 5.81 -19.13
N GLU A 194 22.43 5.36 -18.84
CA GLU A 194 23.61 5.59 -19.67
C GLU A 194 23.89 4.35 -20.52
N PHE A 195 23.91 4.53 -21.84
CA PHE A 195 24.18 3.48 -22.82
C PHE A 195 25.58 3.63 -23.44
N PHE A 196 26.24 2.50 -23.66
CA PHE A 196 27.40 2.37 -24.52
C PHE A 196 27.07 1.42 -25.69
N GLY A 197 26.72 1.99 -26.84
CA GLY A 197 26.05 1.23 -27.91
C GLY A 197 24.65 0.80 -27.44
N ASP A 198 24.41 -0.50 -27.40
CA ASP A 198 23.18 -1.10 -26.87
C ASP A 198 23.33 -1.63 -25.44
N THR A 199 24.52 -1.52 -24.84
CA THR A 199 24.75 -2.01 -23.47
C THR A 199 24.41 -0.92 -22.45
N ILE A 200 23.66 -1.27 -21.41
CA ILE A 200 23.37 -0.38 -20.28
C ILE A 200 24.61 -0.31 -19.38
N GLU A 201 25.32 0.81 -19.41
CA GLU A 201 26.54 1.03 -18.63
C GLU A 201 26.22 1.43 -17.19
N SER A 202 25.27 2.33 -16.99
CA SER A 202 24.88 2.75 -15.64
C SER A 202 23.41 3.18 -15.56
N LEU A 203 22.84 2.99 -14.37
CA LEU A 203 21.50 3.45 -13.99
C LEU A 203 21.64 4.31 -12.73
N ARG A 204 21.10 5.53 -12.77
CA ARG A 204 21.22 6.49 -11.67
C ARG A 204 19.91 7.19 -11.40
N GLU A 205 19.50 7.22 -10.15
CA GLU A 205 18.46 8.15 -9.71
C GLU A 205 19.01 9.58 -9.73
N PHE A 206 18.17 10.58 -10.01
CA PHE A 206 18.61 11.97 -10.03
C PHE A 206 17.51 12.95 -9.61
N ASP A 207 17.91 14.12 -9.13
CA ASP A 207 16.98 15.16 -8.71
C ASP A 207 16.52 16.02 -9.90
N VAL A 208 15.20 16.16 -10.09
CA VAL A 208 14.64 16.93 -11.22
C VAL A 208 14.97 18.42 -11.18
N LEU A 209 15.23 19.00 -10.00
CA LEU A 209 15.50 20.43 -9.88
C LEU A 209 16.95 20.77 -10.21
N SER A 210 17.90 20.04 -9.62
CA SER A 210 19.34 20.24 -9.80
C SER A 210 19.91 19.49 -11.01
N GLN A 211 19.20 18.48 -11.52
CA GLN A 211 19.62 17.57 -12.59
C GLN A 211 20.87 16.75 -12.26
N LEU A 212 21.23 16.68 -10.98
CA LEU A 212 22.37 15.95 -10.46
C LEU A 212 21.96 14.54 -10.02
N SER A 213 22.81 13.57 -10.32
CA SER A 213 22.63 12.19 -9.85
C SER A 213 22.67 12.13 -8.32
N ILE A 214 21.80 11.29 -7.77
CA ILE A 214 21.67 11.02 -6.34
C ILE A 214 22.41 9.71 -6.04
N ASP A 215 21.85 8.59 -6.49
CA ASP A 215 22.36 7.25 -6.21
C ASP A 215 22.46 6.38 -7.48
N GLN A 216 23.41 5.44 -7.48
CA GLN A 216 23.50 4.39 -8.50
C GLN A 216 22.67 3.19 -8.09
N VAL A 217 21.89 2.66 -9.04
CA VAL A 217 21.02 1.50 -8.83
C VAL A 217 21.39 0.37 -9.78
N PRO A 218 21.29 -0.91 -9.36
CA PRO A 218 21.68 -2.05 -10.21
C PRO A 218 20.65 -2.35 -11.30
N GLN A 219 19.40 -1.95 -11.09
CA GLN A 219 18.28 -2.18 -12.00
C GLN A 219 17.22 -1.09 -11.80
N VAL A 220 16.45 -0.82 -12.83
CA VAL A 220 15.25 0.01 -12.77
C VAL A 220 14.10 -0.64 -13.51
N ARG A 221 12.90 -0.22 -13.12
CA ARG A 221 11.65 -0.60 -13.76
C ARG A 221 11.03 0.65 -14.37
N LEU A 222 10.53 0.52 -15.59
CA LEU A 222 9.75 1.54 -16.27
C LEU A 222 8.35 0.98 -16.52
N LEU A 223 7.33 1.74 -16.14
CA LEU A 223 5.93 1.37 -16.35
C LEU A 223 5.32 2.31 -17.39
N GLY A 224 4.65 1.77 -18.40
CA GLY A 224 3.89 2.57 -19.35
C GLY A 224 2.65 3.21 -18.73
N LYS A 225 2.16 4.30 -19.33
CA LYS A 225 0.82 4.80 -19.02
C LYS A 225 -0.17 3.71 -19.38
N SER A 226 -0.95 3.24 -18.41
CA SER A 226 -2.00 2.28 -18.72
C SER A 226 -3.00 2.91 -19.68
N PRO A 227 -3.42 2.21 -20.75
CA PRO A 227 -4.52 2.67 -21.57
C PRO A 227 -5.77 2.79 -20.69
N GLU A 228 -6.40 3.95 -20.72
CA GLU A 228 -7.70 4.16 -20.07
C GLU A 228 -8.74 3.27 -20.81
N ASP A 229 -9.57 2.57 -20.04
CA ASP A 229 -10.86 2.00 -20.46
C ASP A 229 -10.92 0.76 -21.39
N THR A 230 -9.82 0.20 -21.87
CA THR A 230 -9.90 -0.94 -22.83
C THR A 230 -9.70 -2.34 -22.21
N ASP A 231 -8.98 -2.45 -21.09
CA ASP A 231 -8.78 -3.73 -20.38
C ASP A 231 -8.69 -3.49 -18.86
N THR A 232 -9.87 -3.36 -18.24
CA THR A 232 -9.99 -2.96 -16.82
C THR A 232 -10.45 -4.11 -15.93
N ALA A 233 -9.99 -4.07 -14.68
CA ALA A 233 -10.28 -5.02 -13.61
C ALA A 233 -10.52 -4.26 -12.29
N THR A 234 -10.75 -5.01 -11.22
CA THR A 234 -10.78 -4.51 -9.85
C THR A 234 -9.43 -4.74 -9.17
N ILE A 235 -9.12 -3.99 -8.11
CA ILE A 235 -7.92 -4.27 -7.30
C ILE A 235 -7.92 -5.71 -6.75
N PHE A 236 -9.10 -6.28 -6.48
CA PHE A 236 -9.26 -7.66 -6.03
C PHE A 236 -8.78 -8.70 -7.06
N ASP A 237 -8.70 -8.36 -8.35
CA ASP A 237 -8.20 -9.25 -9.41
C ASP A 237 -6.68 -9.47 -9.37
N TYR A 238 -5.95 -8.63 -8.62
CA TYR A 238 -4.52 -8.82 -8.34
C TYR A 238 -4.28 -9.88 -7.26
N PHE A 239 -5.35 -10.43 -6.68
CA PHE A 239 -5.32 -11.41 -5.61
C PHE A 239 -6.05 -12.70 -6.01
N SER A 240 -5.80 -13.74 -5.24
CA SER A 240 -6.37 -15.08 -5.36
C SER A 240 -7.18 -15.44 -4.11
N LYS A 241 -8.01 -16.49 -4.20
CA LYS A 241 -8.92 -16.95 -3.13
C LYS A 241 -8.25 -17.19 -1.77
N ASN A 242 -6.97 -17.51 -1.78
CA ASN A 242 -6.22 -17.81 -0.57
C ASN A 242 -5.49 -16.57 0.00
N ASN A 243 -5.64 -15.39 -0.61
CA ASN A 243 -5.13 -14.13 -0.07
C ASN A 243 -6.09 -13.56 0.96
N ILE A 244 -5.56 -12.69 1.81
CA ILE A 244 -6.31 -12.13 2.94
C ILE A 244 -6.81 -10.74 2.56
N LEU A 245 -8.09 -10.51 2.80
CA LEU A 245 -8.70 -9.19 2.82
C LEU A 245 -9.00 -8.85 4.29
N PHE A 246 -8.25 -7.92 4.84
CA PHE A 246 -8.38 -7.51 6.23
C PHE A 246 -9.14 -6.19 6.33
N TRP A 247 -10.25 -6.18 7.06
CA TRP A 247 -11.03 -4.98 7.34
C TRP A 247 -10.77 -4.51 8.77
N GLU A 248 -10.12 -3.36 8.91
CA GLU A 248 -9.98 -2.67 10.20
C GLU A 248 -11.23 -1.81 10.43
N ASP A 249 -11.97 -2.11 11.49
CA ASP A 249 -13.27 -1.50 11.79
C ASP A 249 -14.24 -1.51 10.58
N PRO A 250 -14.85 -2.68 10.28
CA PRO A 250 -15.78 -2.83 9.15
C PRO A 250 -16.95 -1.85 9.19
N VAL A 251 -17.37 -1.40 10.39
CA VAL A 251 -18.48 -0.45 10.55
C VAL A 251 -18.06 0.93 10.05
N ARG A 252 -16.89 1.43 10.47
CA ARG A 252 -16.35 2.70 9.95
C ARG A 252 -16.05 2.61 8.45
N CYS A 253 -15.50 1.50 7.98
CA CYS A 253 -15.28 1.28 6.55
C CYS A 253 -16.58 1.34 5.73
N LYS A 254 -17.67 0.75 6.25
CA LYS A 254 -18.99 0.82 5.60
C LYS A 254 -19.53 2.25 5.56
N ILE A 255 -19.40 3.00 6.65
CA ILE A 255 -19.84 4.41 6.71
C ILE A 255 -19.05 5.26 5.70
N ALA A 256 -17.73 5.10 5.63
CA ALA A 256 -16.90 5.81 4.66
C ALA A 256 -17.33 5.52 3.21
N LEU A 257 -17.66 4.26 2.90
CA LEU A 257 -18.19 3.89 1.59
C LEU A 257 -19.57 4.50 1.30
N GLN A 258 -20.47 4.53 2.29
CA GLN A 258 -21.79 5.13 2.14
C GLN A 258 -21.70 6.63 1.87
N ASN A 259 -20.92 7.35 2.68
CA ASN A 259 -20.70 8.79 2.49
C ASN A 259 -20.12 9.09 1.11
N TRP A 260 -19.17 8.27 0.64
CA TRP A 260 -18.59 8.43 -0.69
C TRP A 260 -19.64 8.32 -1.83
N TRP A 261 -20.55 7.35 -1.73
CA TRP A 261 -21.61 7.17 -2.72
C TRP A 261 -22.67 8.27 -2.65
N GLU A 262 -23.01 8.75 -1.46
CA GLU A 262 -23.89 9.91 -1.28
C GLU A 262 -23.28 11.16 -1.94
N ASP A 263 -21.99 11.43 -1.73
CA ASP A 263 -21.26 12.53 -2.35
C ASP A 263 -21.20 12.39 -3.87
N ALA A 264 -20.96 11.18 -4.38
CA ALA A 264 -20.89 10.90 -5.81
C ALA A 264 -22.24 11.16 -6.49
N ALA A 265 -23.33 10.65 -5.91
CA ALA A 265 -24.68 10.86 -6.42
C ALA A 265 -25.05 12.36 -6.43
N ALA A 266 -24.82 13.06 -5.32
CA ALA A 266 -25.11 14.49 -5.21
C ALA A 266 -24.35 15.33 -6.25
N ARG A 267 -23.08 14.99 -6.50
CA ARG A 267 -22.25 15.69 -7.50
C ARG A 267 -22.68 15.42 -8.92
N PHE A 268 -23.01 14.17 -9.25
CA PHE A 268 -23.52 13.79 -10.55
C PHE A 268 -24.85 14.49 -10.84
N ASP A 269 -25.76 14.53 -9.87
CA ASP A 269 -27.04 15.23 -9.99
C ASP A 269 -26.85 16.74 -10.22
N THR A 270 -25.86 17.34 -9.56
CA THR A 270 -25.62 18.79 -9.63
C THR A 270 -24.86 19.20 -10.89
N HIS A 271 -23.83 18.45 -11.32
CA HIS A 271 -22.90 18.87 -12.38
C HIS A 271 -22.69 17.84 -13.50
N GLY A 272 -23.23 16.62 -13.36
CA GLY A 272 -22.88 15.48 -14.22
C GLY A 272 -23.18 15.72 -15.70
N LYS A 273 -24.32 16.35 -16.01
CA LYS A 273 -24.69 16.68 -17.40
C LYS A 273 -23.81 17.75 -18.03
N ASP A 274 -23.43 18.75 -17.24
CA ASP A 274 -22.66 19.91 -17.73
C ASP A 274 -21.18 19.58 -17.90
N LEU A 275 -20.64 18.70 -17.05
CA LEU A 275 -19.23 18.28 -17.07
C LEU A 275 -18.99 16.98 -17.85
N GLY A 276 -20.03 16.42 -18.47
CA GLY A 276 -19.96 15.19 -19.25
C GLY A 276 -19.47 13.99 -18.42
N PHE A 277 -19.88 13.92 -17.16
CA PHE A 277 -19.58 12.76 -16.32
C PHE A 277 -20.35 11.55 -16.83
N THR A 278 -19.71 10.38 -16.78
CA THR A 278 -20.43 9.12 -16.89
C THR A 278 -21.20 8.87 -15.60
N GLU A 279 -22.25 8.06 -15.68
CA GLU A 279 -23.02 7.65 -14.50
C GLU A 279 -22.08 7.04 -13.44
N PRO A 280 -22.31 7.29 -12.13
CA PRO A 280 -21.48 6.74 -11.06
C PRO A 280 -21.25 5.22 -11.17
N ASP A 281 -22.28 4.46 -11.50
CA ASP A 281 -22.21 2.99 -11.67
C ASP A 281 -21.38 2.53 -12.88
N GLN A 282 -21.02 3.45 -13.78
CA GLN A 282 -20.10 3.21 -14.90
C GLN A 282 -18.68 3.70 -14.57
N ALA A 283 -18.56 4.76 -13.77
CA ALA A 283 -17.27 5.31 -13.34
C ALA A 283 -16.61 4.49 -12.22
N TYR A 284 -17.42 3.87 -11.36
CA TYR A 284 -17.01 3.17 -10.15
C TYR A 284 -17.58 1.75 -10.09
N LEU A 285 -16.96 0.90 -9.28
CA LEU A 285 -17.46 -0.43 -8.98
C LEU A 285 -18.77 -0.34 -8.18
N ASN A 286 -19.88 -0.71 -8.81
CA ASN A 286 -21.18 -0.66 -8.13
C ASN A 286 -21.31 -1.74 -7.03
N ALA A 287 -22.36 -1.65 -6.20
CA ALA A 287 -22.55 -2.53 -5.05
C ALA A 287 -22.50 -4.03 -5.37
N ASN A 288 -23.17 -4.47 -6.44
CA ASN A 288 -23.21 -5.88 -6.82
C ASN A 288 -21.85 -6.38 -7.31
N GLU A 289 -21.15 -5.56 -8.10
CA GLU A 289 -19.79 -5.88 -8.54
C GLU A 289 -18.80 -5.91 -7.37
N PHE A 290 -18.94 -4.97 -6.42
CA PHE A 290 -18.12 -4.88 -5.23
C PHE A 290 -18.32 -6.11 -4.33
N GLU A 291 -19.56 -6.48 -4.03
CA GLU A 291 -19.89 -7.67 -3.24
C GLU A 291 -19.30 -8.93 -3.88
N THR A 292 -19.41 -9.06 -5.20
CA THR A 292 -18.82 -10.18 -5.95
C THR A 292 -17.29 -10.18 -5.85
N ALA A 293 -16.65 -9.03 -6.03
CA ALA A 293 -15.20 -8.89 -6.03
C ALA A 293 -14.57 -9.19 -4.65
N VAL A 294 -15.21 -8.75 -3.56
CA VAL A 294 -14.76 -9.00 -2.19
C VAL A 294 -14.69 -10.50 -1.85
N THR A 295 -15.56 -11.34 -2.44
CA THR A 295 -15.54 -12.79 -2.22
C THR A 295 -14.30 -13.51 -2.77
N LYS A 296 -13.48 -12.81 -3.57
CA LYS A 296 -12.23 -13.35 -4.14
C LYS A 296 -11.12 -13.52 -3.12
N LEU A 297 -11.27 -13.02 -1.90
CA LEU A 297 -10.29 -13.14 -0.83
C LEU A 297 -10.92 -13.71 0.44
N GLN A 298 -10.09 -14.28 1.30
CA GLN A 298 -10.49 -14.68 2.64
C GLN A 298 -10.68 -13.43 3.52
N PRO A 299 -11.88 -13.20 4.09
CA PRO A 299 -12.11 -12.03 4.90
C PRO A 299 -11.60 -12.23 6.34
N LEU A 300 -10.75 -11.32 6.78
CA LEU A 300 -10.41 -11.10 8.18
C LEU A 300 -10.99 -9.75 8.60
N THR A 301 -11.57 -9.67 9.80
CA THR A 301 -12.08 -8.41 10.33
C THR A 301 -11.55 -8.18 11.73
N HIS A 302 -11.26 -6.93 12.06
CA HIS A 302 -10.91 -6.54 13.42
C HIS A 302 -11.87 -5.45 13.92
N GLU A 303 -12.45 -5.69 15.10
CA GLU A 303 -13.38 -4.77 15.76
C GLU A 303 -12.81 -4.29 17.09
N HIS A 304 -12.71 -2.97 17.28
CA HIS A 304 -12.25 -2.38 18.54
C HIS A 304 -13.25 -2.53 19.70
N LEU A 305 -14.56 -2.48 19.38
CA LEU A 305 -15.67 -2.41 20.35
C LEU A 305 -16.65 -3.60 20.25
N GLY A 306 -16.26 -4.67 19.55
CA GLY A 306 -17.10 -5.86 19.37
C GLY A 306 -17.41 -6.60 20.67
N ASN A 307 -18.63 -7.16 20.78
CA ASN A 307 -19.02 -7.98 21.92
C ASN A 307 -18.15 -9.26 21.99
N ARG A 308 -17.71 -9.64 23.20
CA ARG A 308 -16.82 -10.80 23.41
C ARG A 308 -17.32 -12.12 22.81
N GLY A 309 -18.64 -12.27 22.64
CA GLY A 309 -19.27 -13.49 22.11
C GLY A 309 -19.35 -13.58 20.58
N GLN A 310 -18.80 -12.61 19.83
CA GLN A 310 -18.87 -12.58 18.37
C GLN A 310 -17.50 -12.63 17.67
N SER A 311 -16.40 -12.68 18.40
CA SER A 311 -15.05 -12.83 17.85
C SER A 311 -14.59 -14.29 17.84
N ASP A 312 -13.84 -14.69 16.81
CA ASP A 312 -13.18 -16.00 16.73
C ASP A 312 -11.87 -16.04 17.55
N LEU A 313 -11.20 -14.89 17.68
CA LEU A 313 -9.98 -14.72 18.47
C LEU A 313 -9.93 -13.34 19.14
N ASP A 314 -9.54 -13.33 20.42
CA ASP A 314 -9.24 -12.14 21.20
C ASP A 314 -7.77 -12.16 21.58
N PHE A 315 -7.03 -11.14 21.15
CA PHE A 315 -5.61 -10.99 21.51
C PHE A 315 -5.40 -10.55 22.96
N GLN A 316 -6.47 -10.16 23.67
CA GLN A 316 -6.44 -9.74 25.07
C GLN A 316 -5.46 -8.59 25.36
N SER A 317 -5.03 -7.85 24.33
CA SER A 317 -4.21 -6.67 24.54
C SER A 317 -5.07 -5.53 25.09
N THR A 318 -4.43 -4.54 25.70
CA THR A 318 -5.12 -3.36 26.25
C THR A 318 -4.70 -2.13 25.45
N PRO A 319 -5.62 -1.18 25.22
CA PRO A 319 -5.27 0.07 24.56
C PRO A 319 -4.11 0.74 25.32
N PRO A 320 -3.10 1.27 24.62
CA PRO A 320 -2.06 2.03 25.27
C PRO A 320 -2.67 3.24 25.98
N ALA A 321 -2.14 3.58 27.15
CA ALA A 321 -2.58 4.77 27.87
C ALA A 321 -2.29 6.03 27.04
N ALA A 322 -3.28 6.90 26.90
CA ALA A 322 -3.12 8.15 26.17
C ALA A 322 -2.50 9.22 27.07
N PHE A 323 -1.30 9.70 26.71
CA PHE A 323 -0.58 10.71 27.48
C PHE A 323 -0.75 12.13 26.91
N HIS A 324 -1.23 12.27 25.67
CA HIS A 324 -1.47 13.57 25.01
C HIS A 324 -0.26 14.53 25.11
N GLY A 325 0.95 14.01 24.92
CA GLY A 325 2.20 14.78 25.07
C GLY A 325 2.64 15.08 26.51
N ASN A 326 1.89 14.67 27.53
CA ASN A 326 2.23 14.89 28.92
C ASN A 326 3.24 13.84 29.43
N MET A 327 4.52 14.21 29.39
CA MET A 327 5.63 13.37 29.85
C MET A 327 5.52 12.94 31.32
N LYS A 328 4.93 13.77 32.19
CA LYS A 328 4.76 13.40 33.60
C LYS A 328 3.79 12.24 33.75
N LEU A 329 2.67 12.25 33.00
CA LEU A 329 1.71 11.13 33.02
C LEU A 329 2.32 9.84 32.47
N LEU A 330 3.16 9.93 31.43
CA LEU A 330 3.90 8.78 30.91
C LEU A 330 4.84 8.20 31.97
N VAL A 331 5.65 9.03 32.60
CA VAL A 331 6.58 8.60 33.66
C VAL A 331 5.83 7.99 34.84
N ASP A 332 4.76 8.64 35.30
CA ASP A 332 3.94 8.15 36.42
C ASP A 332 3.29 6.79 36.08
N HIS A 333 2.79 6.63 34.86
CA HIS A 333 2.25 5.36 34.37
C HIS A 333 3.33 4.27 34.33
N LEU A 334 4.47 4.57 33.71
CA LEU A 334 5.60 3.64 33.65
C LEU A 334 6.06 3.24 35.05
N GLN A 335 6.20 4.17 36.00
CA GLN A 335 6.60 3.84 37.38
C GLN A 335 5.61 2.93 38.09
N ARG A 336 4.30 3.17 37.95
CA ARG A 336 3.26 2.30 38.53
C ARG A 336 3.30 0.90 37.93
N THR A 337 3.46 0.81 36.62
CA THR A 337 3.41 -0.46 35.88
C THR A 337 4.72 -1.25 35.98
N LEU A 338 5.88 -0.58 36.04
CA LEU A 338 7.23 -1.18 36.09
C LEU A 338 7.70 -1.50 37.51
N ILE A 339 7.49 -0.58 38.46
CA ILE A 339 8.20 -0.61 39.76
C ILE A 339 7.34 -1.26 40.86
N LYS A 340 6.00 -1.18 40.74
CA LYS A 340 5.06 -1.74 41.73
C LYS A 340 3.90 -2.46 41.04
N PRO A 341 4.14 -3.61 40.36
CA PRO A 341 3.05 -4.37 39.78
C PRO A 341 2.08 -4.82 40.90
N PRO A 342 0.76 -4.68 40.69
CA PRO A 342 -0.21 -5.26 41.62
C PRO A 342 -0.05 -6.79 41.60
N GLN A 343 0.16 -7.40 42.78
CA GLN A 343 0.17 -8.85 43.06
C GLN A 343 1.10 -9.72 42.19
N ASN A 344 2.33 -10.02 42.64
CA ASN A 344 3.18 -11.18 42.24
C ASN A 344 3.28 -11.56 40.73
N GLU A 345 2.82 -10.72 39.81
CA GLU A 345 2.86 -10.96 38.37
C GLU A 345 4.24 -10.61 37.83
N ARG A 346 4.91 -11.58 37.21
CA ARG A 346 6.12 -11.34 36.44
C ARG A 346 5.72 -10.65 35.14
N ARG A 347 6.14 -9.39 34.96
CA ARG A 347 5.93 -8.62 33.73
C ARG A 347 7.26 -8.39 33.03
N GLU A 348 7.27 -8.59 31.72
CA GLU A 348 8.37 -8.17 30.85
C GLU A 348 7.94 -6.92 30.09
N ILE A 349 8.79 -5.89 30.13
CA ILE A 349 8.50 -4.61 29.48
C ILE A 349 9.61 -4.32 28.49
N TRP A 350 9.19 -3.96 27.28
CA TRP A 350 10.07 -3.72 26.16
C TRP A 350 9.84 -2.29 25.67
N LEU A 351 10.91 -1.49 25.62
CA LEU A 351 10.90 -0.14 25.08
C LEU A 351 11.47 -0.16 23.67
N LEU A 352 10.65 0.25 22.69
CA LEU A 352 11.08 0.44 21.32
C LEU A 352 11.37 1.93 21.10
N HIS A 353 12.53 2.24 20.54
CA HIS A 353 12.89 3.61 20.16
C HIS A 353 13.49 3.61 18.77
N ASP A 354 13.24 4.67 18.02
CA ASP A 354 13.69 4.83 16.63
C ASP A 354 15.09 5.46 16.57
N GLY A 355 16.03 4.88 17.31
CA GLY A 355 17.41 5.35 17.36
C GLY A 355 18.33 4.42 16.57
N LYS A 356 19.18 4.98 15.70
CA LYS A 356 20.41 4.28 15.27
C LYS A 356 21.07 3.71 16.52
N ALA A 357 21.40 2.42 16.51
CA ALA A 357 22.06 1.76 17.63
C ALA A 357 23.37 2.50 17.97
N SER A 358 23.34 3.41 18.94
CA SER A 358 24.55 3.87 19.59
C SER A 358 25.00 2.75 20.49
N ARG A 359 26.12 2.12 20.11
CA ARG A 359 26.92 1.35 21.06
C ARG A 359 27.37 2.34 22.13
N ASN A 360 26.87 2.17 23.35
CA ASN A 360 27.60 2.58 24.55
C ASN A 360 28.18 1.34 25.20
#